data_AF-A0A816E1M0-F1
#
_entry.id   AF-A0A816E1M0-F1
#
_cell.length_a   1.000
_cell.length_b   1.000
_cell.length_c   1.000
_cell.angle_alpha   90.00
_cell.angle_beta   90.00
_cell.angle_gamma   90.00
#
_symmetry.space_group_name_H-M   'P 1'
#
loop_
_entity.id
_entity.type
_entity.pdbx_description
1 polymer ?
#
loop_
_entity_poly.entity_id
_entity_poly.type
_entity_poly.pdbx_seq_one_letter_code
_entity_poly.pdbx_strand_id
1 'polypeptide(L)'
;DADKRVRDQFVFPQNNLVITSIDIQSVEPVDQRTRDALQKSVQLAIEITTNSQEAAAKHEASRREQEAKGLLERQRIKDEAEAEEVRKQLLELQAQSAAVESTGQAKAEAQSRAESAKIEGEAAVEQARLKAEATRIEAEAELSRLKLAREAEIKFVHDQNELEISKKAEMSRIETEKFKLQVESIGSSTIQAIATSGPDTQVKLLQALGLQSMLVTDGHTPINLMGFGQGLLGGLTANTSRNAGASRNTSNGYQVVENE
;
A
#
# COMPACT_ATOMS: atom_id res chain seq x y z
N ASP A 1 -56.44 3.42 -121.64
CA ASP A 1 -57.85 3.60 -121.27
C ASP A 1 -58.02 4.62 -120.17
N ALA A 2 -58.26 5.85 -120.61
CA ALA A 2 -58.63 6.98 -119.75
C ALA A 2 -60.11 6.84 -119.37
N ASP A 3 -60.42 7.16 -118.11
CA ASP A 3 -61.70 6.98 -117.39
C ASP A 3 -62.03 5.55 -116.91
N LYS A 4 -61.31 5.10 -115.86
CA LYS A 4 -61.73 4.00 -114.96
C LYS A 4 -62.92 4.38 -114.07
N ARG A 5 -63.92 5.10 -114.60
CA ARG A 5 -65.22 5.21 -113.92
C ARG A 5 -65.98 3.92 -114.20
N VAL A 6 -66.39 3.22 -113.15
CA VAL A 6 -67.28 2.07 -113.26
C VAL A 6 -68.52 2.53 -114.03
N ARG A 7 -68.83 1.87 -115.14
CA ARG A 7 -70.04 2.20 -115.91
C ARG A 7 -71.23 1.64 -115.16
N ASP A 8 -72.18 2.49 -114.78
CA ASP A 8 -73.41 2.08 -114.07
C ASP A 8 -74.31 1.18 -114.92
N GLN A 9 -74.15 1.22 -116.26
CA GLN A 9 -74.83 0.30 -117.16
C GLN A 9 -74.01 0.00 -118.41
N PHE A 10 -74.15 -1.21 -118.94
CA PHE A 10 -73.52 -1.67 -120.17
C PHE A 10 -74.60 -2.13 -121.16
N VAL A 11 -74.71 -1.44 -122.30
CA VAL A 11 -75.76 -1.67 -123.31
C VAL A 11 -75.18 -2.36 -124.55
N PHE A 12 -75.84 -3.42 -125.03
CA PHE A 12 -75.56 -4.07 -126.31
C PHE A 12 -76.44 -3.48 -127.42
N PRO A 13 -75.88 -2.75 -128.40
CA PRO A 13 -76.65 -2.00 -129.39
C PRO A 13 -77.34 -2.86 -130.46
N GLN A 14 -76.97 -4.14 -130.59
CA GLN A 14 -77.53 -5.05 -131.61
C GLN A 14 -78.87 -5.67 -131.20
N ASN A 15 -79.11 -5.81 -129.89
CA ASN A 15 -80.30 -6.45 -129.32
C ASN A 15 -80.91 -5.66 -128.15
N ASN A 16 -80.40 -4.46 -127.86
CA ASN A 16 -80.80 -3.58 -126.76
C ASN A 16 -80.74 -4.20 -125.35
N LEU A 17 -79.90 -5.22 -125.12
CA LEU A 17 -79.69 -5.78 -123.78
C LEU A 17 -78.89 -4.80 -122.90
N VAL A 18 -79.39 -4.46 -121.72
CA VAL A 18 -78.73 -3.55 -120.76
C VAL A 18 -78.38 -4.31 -119.48
N ILE A 19 -77.09 -4.36 -119.14
CA ILE A 19 -76.58 -4.86 -117.86
C ILE A 19 -76.47 -3.67 -116.90
N THR A 20 -77.20 -3.68 -115.79
CA THR A 20 -77.29 -2.57 -114.82
C THR A 20 -76.48 -2.78 -113.55
N SER A 21 -76.27 -4.03 -113.13
CA SER A 21 -75.42 -4.35 -111.98
C SER A 21 -74.85 -5.75 -112.17
N ILE A 22 -73.66 -5.96 -111.62
CA ILE A 22 -72.99 -7.26 -111.63
C ILE A 22 -72.80 -7.67 -110.17
N ASP A 23 -73.58 -8.65 -109.74
CA ASP A 23 -73.48 -9.21 -108.40
C ASP A 23 -72.49 -10.38 -108.41
N ILE A 24 -71.31 -10.17 -107.82
CA ILE A 24 -70.33 -11.24 -107.65
C ILE A 24 -70.77 -12.08 -106.45
N GLN A 25 -71.36 -13.23 -106.73
CA GLN A 25 -71.88 -14.13 -105.68
C GLN A 25 -70.78 -15.00 -105.06
N SER A 26 -69.78 -15.39 -105.84
CA SER A 26 -68.65 -16.18 -105.36
C SER A 26 -67.39 -15.84 -106.13
N VAL A 27 -66.26 -15.87 -105.42
CA VAL A 27 -64.94 -15.78 -106.01
C VAL A 27 -64.13 -16.93 -105.44
N GLU A 28 -63.86 -17.92 -106.27
CA GLU A 28 -63.04 -19.06 -105.89
C GLU A 28 -61.82 -19.17 -106.81
N PRO A 29 -60.62 -19.38 -106.26
CA PRO A 29 -59.46 -19.68 -107.07
C PRO A 29 -59.67 -21.04 -107.77
N VAL A 30 -59.49 -21.03 -109.09
CA VAL A 30 -59.61 -22.23 -109.95
C VAL A 30 -58.42 -23.18 -109.74
N ASP A 31 -57.24 -22.64 -109.41
CA ASP A 31 -56.04 -23.43 -109.14
C ASP A 31 -55.95 -23.85 -107.68
N GLN A 32 -55.88 -25.17 -107.46
CA GLN A 32 -55.76 -25.77 -106.13
C GLN A 32 -54.52 -25.28 -105.38
N ARG A 33 -53.39 -25.07 -106.07
CA ARG A 33 -52.15 -24.58 -105.42
C ARG A 33 -52.34 -23.18 -104.84
N THR A 34 -53.11 -22.34 -105.53
CA THR A 34 -53.43 -20.98 -105.08
C THR A 34 -54.38 -20.99 -103.88
N ARG A 35 -55.37 -21.90 -103.86
CA ARG A 35 -56.26 -22.11 -102.71
C ARG A 35 -55.47 -22.51 -101.46
N ASP A 36 -54.58 -23.50 -101.59
CA ASP A 36 -53.76 -24.00 -100.49
C ASP A 36 -52.77 -22.94 -99.97
N ALA A 37 -52.22 -22.11 -100.86
CA ALA A 37 -51.34 -20.99 -100.49
C ALA A 37 -52.09 -19.91 -99.69
N LEU A 38 -53.32 -19.55 -100.10
CA LEU A 38 -54.16 -18.62 -99.36
C LEU A 38 -54.56 -19.16 -97.99
N GLN A 39 -54.90 -20.46 -97.90
CA GLN A 39 -55.22 -21.10 -96.62
C GLN A 39 -54.03 -21.09 -95.64
N LYS A 40 -52.82 -21.38 -96.14
CA LYS A 40 -51.59 -21.26 -95.34
C LYS A 40 -51.33 -19.82 -94.89
N SER A 41 -51.58 -18.84 -95.76
CA SER A 41 -51.44 -17.42 -95.39
C SER A 41 -52.41 -17.02 -94.28
N VAL A 42 -53.65 -17.50 -94.31
CA VAL A 42 -54.64 -17.24 -93.25
C VAL A 42 -54.22 -17.90 -91.94
N GLN A 43 -53.75 -19.16 -91.99
CA GLN A 43 -53.25 -19.86 -90.81
C GLN A 43 -52.06 -19.12 -90.17
N LEU A 44 -51.09 -18.69 -90.98
CA LEU A 44 -49.95 -17.89 -90.52
C LEU A 44 -50.39 -16.56 -89.93
N ALA A 45 -51.39 -15.89 -90.52
CA ALA A 45 -51.92 -14.65 -89.96
C ALA A 45 -52.53 -14.87 -88.56
N ILE A 46 -53.30 -15.94 -88.37
CA ILE A 46 -53.86 -16.30 -87.05
C ILE A 46 -52.74 -16.61 -86.05
N GLU A 47 -51.74 -17.38 -86.47
CA GLU A 47 -50.58 -17.71 -85.64
C GLU A 47 -49.81 -16.44 -85.23
N ILE A 48 -49.55 -15.52 -86.17
CA ILE A 48 -48.90 -14.23 -85.88
C ILE A 48 -49.76 -13.42 -84.90
N THR A 49 -51.07 -13.35 -85.09
CA THR A 49 -51.94 -12.62 -84.14
C THR A 49 -51.95 -13.26 -82.76
N THR A 50 -51.93 -14.59 -82.68
CA THR A 50 -51.91 -15.34 -81.41
C THR A 50 -50.57 -15.13 -80.69
N ASN A 51 -49.45 -15.32 -81.40
CA ASN A 51 -48.10 -15.10 -80.87
C ASN A 51 -47.90 -13.64 -80.46
N SER A 52 -48.46 -12.68 -81.20
CA SER A 52 -48.40 -11.26 -80.84
C SER A 52 -49.20 -10.96 -79.57
N GLN A 53 -50.38 -11.57 -79.39
CA GLN A 53 -51.17 -11.40 -78.16
C GLN A 53 -50.49 -12.06 -76.96
N GLU A 54 -49.92 -13.26 -77.14
CA GLU A 54 -49.17 -13.96 -76.10
C GLU A 54 -47.93 -13.17 -75.67
N ALA A 55 -47.15 -12.66 -76.64
CA ALA A 55 -45.99 -11.83 -76.35
C ALA A 55 -46.38 -10.56 -75.58
N ALA A 56 -47.47 -9.89 -75.97
CA ALA A 56 -47.97 -8.71 -75.26
C ALA A 56 -48.38 -9.03 -73.82
N ALA A 57 -49.13 -10.13 -73.61
CA ALA A 57 -49.52 -10.58 -72.27
C ALA A 57 -48.32 -10.93 -71.41
N LYS A 58 -47.32 -11.61 -71.98
CA LYS A 58 -46.07 -11.96 -71.29
C LYS A 58 -45.27 -10.71 -70.90
N HIS A 59 -45.13 -9.74 -71.81
CA HIS A 59 -44.47 -8.47 -71.50
C HIS A 59 -45.19 -7.69 -70.41
N GLU A 60 -46.52 -7.67 -70.44
CA GLU A 60 -47.30 -7.00 -69.40
C GLU A 60 -47.17 -7.71 -68.04
N ALA A 61 -47.15 -9.05 -68.03
CA ALA A 61 -46.88 -9.83 -66.83
C ALA A 61 -45.48 -9.55 -66.27
N SER A 62 -44.44 -9.58 -67.11
CA SER A 62 -43.06 -9.27 -66.69
C SER A 62 -42.93 -7.83 -66.17
N ARG A 63 -43.64 -6.85 -66.76
CA ARG A 63 -43.65 -5.47 -66.25
C ARG A 63 -44.26 -5.40 -64.85
N ARG A 64 -45.43 -6.02 -64.65
CA ARG A 64 -46.09 -6.09 -63.33
C ARG A 64 -45.22 -6.80 -62.29
N GLU A 65 -44.54 -7.89 -62.67
CA GLU A 65 -43.64 -8.61 -61.80
C GLU A 65 -42.44 -7.73 -61.38
N GLN A 66 -41.86 -6.98 -62.32
CA GLN A 66 -40.76 -6.08 -62.02
C GLN A 66 -41.19 -4.92 -61.11
N GLU A 67 -42.38 -4.35 -61.33
CA GLU A 67 -42.95 -3.34 -60.45
C GLU A 67 -43.17 -3.88 -59.03
N ALA A 68 -43.74 -5.08 -58.90
CA ALA A 68 -43.93 -5.73 -57.61
C ALA A 68 -42.61 -6.01 -56.89
N LYS A 69 -41.60 -6.53 -57.61
CA LYS A 69 -40.24 -6.74 -57.07
C LYS A 69 -39.61 -5.42 -56.61
N GLY A 70 -39.71 -4.37 -57.41
CA GLY A 70 -39.19 -3.05 -57.04
C GLY A 70 -39.87 -2.46 -55.79
N LEU A 71 -41.18 -2.65 -55.66
CA LEU A 71 -41.92 -2.23 -54.47
C LEU A 71 -41.52 -3.03 -53.22
N LEU A 72 -41.39 -4.35 -53.36
CA LEU A 72 -40.95 -5.23 -52.27
C LEU A 72 -39.53 -4.90 -51.80
N GLU A 73 -38.58 -4.72 -52.72
CA GLU A 73 -37.22 -4.31 -52.37
C GLU A 73 -37.20 -2.95 -51.67
N ARG A 74 -37.99 -1.98 -52.15
CA ARG A 74 -38.09 -0.69 -51.48
C ARG A 74 -38.68 -0.81 -50.08
N GLN A 75 -39.67 -1.68 -49.89
CA GLN A 75 -40.25 -1.93 -48.58
C GLN A 75 -39.24 -2.59 -47.65
N ARG A 76 -38.53 -3.62 -48.14
CA ARG A 76 -37.46 -4.30 -47.39
C ARG A 76 -36.38 -3.33 -46.93
N ILE A 77 -35.90 -2.46 -47.82
CA ILE A 77 -34.88 -1.46 -47.48
C ILE A 77 -35.40 -0.50 -46.40
N LYS A 78 -36.67 -0.10 -46.44
CA LYS A 78 -37.27 0.75 -45.41
C LYS A 78 -37.35 0.03 -44.07
N ASP A 79 -37.84 -1.21 -44.06
CA ASP A 79 -37.97 -2.00 -42.85
C ASP A 79 -36.58 -2.27 -42.22
N GLU A 80 -35.56 -2.56 -43.05
CA GLU A 80 -34.17 -2.71 -42.62
C GLU A 80 -33.59 -1.39 -42.08
N ALA A 81 -33.88 -0.26 -42.72
CA ALA A 81 -33.44 1.06 -42.23
C ALA A 81 -34.08 1.42 -40.89
N GLU A 82 -35.38 1.17 -40.71
CA GLU A 82 -36.07 1.38 -39.43
C GLU A 82 -35.52 0.46 -38.33
N ALA A 83 -35.23 -0.79 -38.65
CA ALA A 83 -34.61 -1.73 -37.72
C ALA A 83 -33.20 -1.28 -37.31
N GLU A 84 -32.39 -0.75 -38.24
CA GLU A 84 -31.05 -0.24 -37.94
C GLU A 84 -31.08 1.06 -37.11
N GLU A 85 -32.05 1.94 -37.32
CA GLU A 85 -32.23 3.13 -36.46
C GLU A 85 -32.54 2.73 -35.01
N VAL A 86 -33.44 1.76 -34.79
CA VAL A 86 -33.73 1.24 -33.45
C VAL A 86 -32.49 0.54 -32.86
N ARG A 87 -31.76 -0.21 -33.67
CA ARG A 87 -30.53 -0.89 -33.24
C ARG A 87 -29.46 0.10 -32.79
N LYS A 88 -29.29 1.21 -33.52
CA LYS A 88 -28.38 2.29 -33.16
C LYS A 88 -28.74 2.90 -31.80
N GLN A 89 -30.03 3.19 -31.57
CA GLN A 89 -30.50 3.72 -30.29
C GLN A 89 -30.25 2.74 -29.14
N LEU A 90 -30.50 1.44 -29.36
CA LEU A 90 -30.21 0.40 -28.38
C LEU A 90 -28.71 0.34 -28.06
N LEU A 91 -27.85 0.39 -29.06
CA LEU A 91 -26.39 0.40 -28.86
C LEU A 91 -25.91 1.64 -28.11
N GLU A 92 -26.49 2.80 -28.39
CA GLU A 92 -26.19 4.04 -27.67
C GLU A 92 -26.59 3.93 -26.19
N LEU A 93 -27.80 3.44 -25.90
CA LEU A 93 -28.27 3.20 -24.53
C LEU A 93 -27.43 2.15 -23.81
N GLN A 94 -27.01 1.08 -24.50
CA GLN A 94 -26.12 0.07 -23.93
C GLN A 94 -24.74 0.64 -23.62
N ALA A 95 -24.18 1.47 -24.50
CA ALA A 95 -22.89 2.13 -24.26
C ALA A 95 -22.96 3.09 -23.07
N GLN A 96 -24.04 3.88 -22.97
CA GLN A 96 -24.28 4.76 -21.82
C GLN A 96 -24.45 3.95 -20.53
N SER A 97 -25.22 2.86 -20.57
CA SER A 97 -25.43 1.99 -19.41
C SER A 97 -24.13 1.33 -18.95
N ALA A 98 -23.31 0.83 -19.88
CA ALA A 98 -22.00 0.26 -19.57
C ALA A 98 -21.04 1.31 -18.98
N ALA A 99 -21.08 2.55 -19.47
CA ALA A 99 -20.29 3.64 -18.91
C ALA A 99 -20.75 3.98 -17.47
N VAL A 100 -22.05 4.05 -17.22
CA VAL A 100 -22.60 4.28 -15.87
C VAL A 100 -22.30 3.11 -14.94
N GLU A 101 -22.39 1.87 -15.40
CA GLU A 101 -22.06 0.68 -14.62
C GLU A 101 -20.58 0.66 -14.24
N SER A 102 -19.68 0.88 -15.21
CA SER A 102 -18.23 0.91 -14.98
C SER A 102 -17.83 2.05 -14.03
N THR A 103 -18.37 3.25 -14.22
CA THR A 103 -18.10 4.38 -13.32
C THR A 103 -18.73 4.19 -11.95
N GLY A 104 -19.91 3.57 -11.88
CA GLY A 104 -20.59 3.20 -10.64
C GLY A 104 -19.78 2.18 -9.83
N GLN A 105 -19.28 1.13 -10.48
CA GLN A 105 -18.41 0.13 -9.86
C GLN A 105 -17.11 0.75 -9.36
N ALA A 106 -16.41 1.51 -10.20
CA ALA A 106 -15.16 2.17 -9.83
C ALA A 106 -15.35 3.17 -8.68
N LYS A 107 -16.44 3.93 -8.70
CA LYS A 107 -16.78 4.88 -7.62
C LYS A 107 -17.14 4.17 -6.33
N ALA A 108 -17.97 3.13 -6.39
CA ALA A 108 -18.35 2.35 -5.22
C ALA A 108 -17.11 1.70 -4.59
N GLU A 109 -16.24 1.10 -5.40
CA GLU A 109 -15.01 0.49 -4.92
C GLU A 109 -14.04 1.51 -4.32
N ALA A 110 -13.84 2.65 -4.98
CA ALA A 110 -13.02 3.73 -4.46
C ALA A 110 -13.57 4.28 -3.13
N GLN A 111 -14.88 4.46 -3.03
CA GLN A 111 -15.54 4.92 -1.80
C GLN A 111 -15.43 3.88 -0.68
N SER A 112 -15.67 2.60 -0.96
CA SER A 112 -15.52 1.52 0.02
C SER A 112 -14.09 1.41 0.53
N ARG A 113 -13.09 1.50 -0.36
CA ARG A 113 -11.67 1.50 0.04
C ARG A 113 -11.32 2.71 0.90
N ALA A 114 -11.78 3.90 0.51
CA ALA A 114 -11.56 5.12 1.29
C ALA A 114 -12.19 5.05 2.68
N GLU A 115 -13.42 4.54 2.79
CA GLU A 115 -14.11 4.37 4.07
C GLU A 115 -13.43 3.31 4.94
N SER A 116 -13.00 2.18 4.35
CA SER A 116 -12.22 1.16 5.07
C SER A 116 -10.93 1.73 5.64
N ALA A 117 -10.16 2.47 4.84
CA ALA A 117 -8.92 3.11 5.28
C ALA A 117 -9.18 4.17 6.38
N LYS A 118 -10.30 4.89 6.29
CA LYS A 118 -10.70 5.84 7.32
C LYS A 118 -11.02 5.13 8.64
N ILE A 119 -11.80 4.07 8.61
CA ILE A 119 -12.15 3.28 9.81
C ILE A 119 -10.88 2.66 10.42
N GLU A 120 -9.98 2.10 9.60
CA GLU A 120 -8.70 1.57 10.07
C GLU A 120 -7.83 2.66 10.70
N GLY A 121 -7.77 3.85 10.09
CA GLY A 121 -7.03 4.99 10.63
C GLY A 121 -7.59 5.47 11.97
N GLU A 122 -8.91 5.62 12.08
CA GLU A 122 -9.59 6.01 13.32
C GLU A 122 -9.39 4.96 14.42
N ALA A 123 -9.55 3.67 14.08
CA ALA A 123 -9.33 2.57 15.00
C ALA A 123 -7.87 2.49 15.49
N ALA A 124 -6.89 2.71 14.61
CA ALA A 124 -5.48 2.73 14.97
C ALA A 124 -5.14 3.88 15.92
N VAL A 125 -5.72 5.07 15.71
CA VAL A 125 -5.56 6.21 16.62
C VAL A 125 -6.15 5.92 18.00
N GLU A 126 -7.37 5.39 18.04
CA GLU A 126 -8.02 5.01 19.31
C GLU A 126 -7.25 3.89 20.02
N GLN A 127 -6.78 2.88 19.30
CA GLN A 127 -5.94 1.83 19.86
C GLN A 127 -4.63 2.38 20.43
N ALA A 128 -3.96 3.28 19.70
CA ALA A 128 -2.74 3.94 20.17
C ALA A 128 -2.99 4.77 21.43
N ARG A 129 -4.14 5.47 21.49
CA ARG A 129 -4.56 6.26 22.65
C ARG A 129 -4.79 5.38 23.88
N LEU A 130 -5.57 4.31 23.73
CA LEU A 130 -5.84 3.35 24.80
C LEU A 130 -4.56 2.66 25.29
N LYS A 131 -3.66 2.30 24.36
CA LYS A 131 -2.35 1.72 24.72
C LYS A 131 -1.48 2.72 25.46
N ALA A 132 -1.42 3.98 25.02
CA ALA A 132 -0.70 5.04 25.72
C ALA A 132 -1.26 5.24 27.13
N GLU A 133 -2.58 5.25 27.29
CA GLU A 133 -3.22 5.35 28.60
C GLU A 133 -2.91 4.15 29.50
N ALA A 134 -2.98 2.93 28.97
CA ALA A 134 -2.61 1.72 29.71
C ALA A 134 -1.14 1.78 30.19
N THR A 135 -0.21 2.11 29.28
CA THR A 135 1.22 2.25 29.65
C THR A 135 1.46 3.36 30.67
N ARG A 136 0.69 4.45 30.62
CA ARG A 136 0.76 5.53 31.61
C ARG A 136 0.33 5.03 32.99
N ILE A 137 -0.80 4.31 33.06
CA ILE A 137 -1.32 3.75 34.32
C ILE A 137 -0.33 2.73 34.89
N GLU A 138 0.20 1.83 34.07
CA GLU A 138 1.23 0.86 34.48
C GLU A 138 2.49 1.55 35.01
N ALA A 139 2.98 2.56 34.29
CA ALA A 139 4.16 3.31 34.71
C ALA A 139 3.92 4.08 36.03
N GLU A 140 2.74 4.68 36.21
CA GLU A 140 2.36 5.37 37.44
C GLU A 140 2.23 4.40 38.62
N ALA A 141 1.61 3.25 38.40
CA ALA A 141 1.51 2.19 39.40
C ALA A 141 2.89 1.67 39.81
N GLU A 142 3.77 1.39 38.84
CA GLU A 142 5.12 0.91 39.11
C GLU A 142 5.97 1.97 39.83
N LEU A 143 5.86 3.24 39.44
CA LEU A 143 6.52 4.35 40.10
C LEU A 143 6.05 4.51 41.55
N SER A 144 4.74 4.36 41.81
CA SER A 144 4.19 4.41 43.17
C SER A 144 4.73 3.25 44.03
N ARG A 145 4.81 2.04 43.48
CA ARG A 145 5.35 0.85 44.14
C ARG A 145 6.83 1.05 44.49
N LEU A 146 7.63 1.54 43.54
CA LEU A 146 9.06 1.81 43.74
C LEU A 146 9.30 2.93 44.75
N LYS A 147 8.48 3.98 44.74
CA LYS A 147 8.56 5.07 45.74
C LYS A 147 8.32 4.54 47.14
N LEU A 148 7.25 3.76 47.35
CA LEU A 148 6.94 3.18 48.66
C LEU A 148 8.05 2.24 49.14
N ALA A 149 8.58 1.38 48.26
CA ALA A 149 9.68 0.49 48.59
C ALA A 149 10.95 1.26 48.98
N ARG A 150 11.36 2.26 48.19
CA ARG A 150 12.52 3.10 48.50
C ARG A 150 12.32 3.94 49.76
N GLU A 151 11.13 4.44 50.01
CA GLU A 151 10.86 5.20 51.23
C GLU A 151 11.00 4.31 52.48
N ALA A 152 10.50 3.07 52.42
CA ALA A 152 10.70 2.10 53.49
C ALA A 152 12.19 1.73 53.67
N GLU A 153 12.94 1.57 52.58
CA GLU A 153 14.37 1.29 52.61
C GLU A 153 15.16 2.46 53.22
N ILE A 154 14.87 3.70 52.82
CA ILE A 154 15.50 4.91 53.38
C ILE A 154 15.24 5.00 54.88
N LYS A 155 14.00 4.75 55.34
CA LYS A 155 13.67 4.72 56.77
C LYS A 155 14.48 3.67 57.51
N PHE A 156 14.54 2.44 56.99
CA PHE A 156 15.33 1.37 57.60
C PHE A 156 16.82 1.72 57.69
N VAL A 157 17.41 2.27 56.61
CA VAL A 157 18.82 2.70 56.60
C VAL A 157 19.05 3.86 57.57
N HIS A 158 18.12 4.81 57.65
CA HIS A 158 18.18 5.90 58.62
C HIS A 158 18.21 5.37 60.06
N ASP A 159 17.28 4.48 60.41
CA ASP A 159 17.19 3.90 61.75
C ASP A 159 18.43 3.05 62.08
N GLN A 160 18.95 2.30 61.10
CA GLN A 160 20.19 1.54 61.25
C GLN A 160 21.39 2.45 61.51
N ASN A 161 21.51 3.55 60.76
CA ASN A 161 22.58 4.53 60.94
C ASN A 161 22.48 5.21 62.31
N GLU A 162 21.28 5.57 62.75
CA GLU A 162 21.05 6.16 64.08
C GLU A 162 21.46 5.19 65.19
N LEU A 163 21.11 3.91 65.05
CA LEU A 163 21.53 2.86 65.98
C LEU A 163 23.05 2.65 65.97
N GLU A 164 23.69 2.70 64.80
CA GLU A 164 25.15 2.62 64.70
C GLU A 164 25.85 3.81 65.35
N ILE A 165 25.33 5.02 65.16
CA ILE A 165 25.84 6.24 65.80
C ILE A 165 25.74 6.11 67.31
N SER A 166 24.57 5.71 67.83
CA SER A 166 24.35 5.49 69.27
C SER A 166 25.31 4.44 69.83
N LYS A 167 25.43 3.29 69.16
CA LYS A 167 26.36 2.23 69.54
C LYS A 167 27.81 2.73 69.55
N LYS A 168 28.26 3.43 68.51
CA LYS A 168 29.62 3.98 68.44
C LYS A 168 29.86 5.05 69.50
N ALA A 169 28.88 5.90 69.80
CA ALA A 169 28.97 6.92 70.84
C ALA A 169 29.14 6.27 72.23
N GLU A 170 28.33 5.27 72.56
CA GLU A 170 28.45 4.56 73.85
C GLU A 170 29.74 3.74 73.92
N MET A 171 30.14 3.06 72.85
CA MET A 171 31.44 2.38 72.80
C MET A 171 32.60 3.35 72.99
N SER A 172 32.56 4.51 72.34
CA SER A 172 33.57 5.56 72.50
C SER A 172 33.59 6.12 73.92
N ARG A 173 32.43 6.26 74.58
CA ARG A 173 32.35 6.65 75.99
C ARG A 173 33.02 5.60 76.88
N ILE A 174 32.67 4.32 76.71
CA ILE A 174 33.28 3.21 77.47
C ILE A 174 34.78 3.13 77.24
N GLU A 175 35.25 3.29 76.00
CA GLU A 175 36.69 3.31 75.70
C GLU A 175 37.40 4.50 76.34
N THR A 176 36.77 5.68 76.33
CA THR A 176 37.31 6.88 77.01
C THR A 176 37.39 6.66 78.51
N GLU A 177 36.37 6.07 79.13
CA GLU A 177 36.36 5.74 80.56
C GLU A 177 37.38 4.65 80.91
N LYS A 178 37.46 3.58 80.11
CA LYS A 178 38.44 2.51 80.26
C LYS A 178 39.86 3.07 80.14
N PHE A 179 40.12 3.90 79.13
CA PHE A 179 41.41 4.55 78.94
C PHE A 179 41.75 5.48 80.10
N LYS A 180 40.78 6.26 80.58
CA LYS A 180 40.93 7.10 81.78
C LYS A 180 41.35 6.25 82.99
N LEU A 181 40.65 5.15 83.27
CA LEU A 181 41.00 4.24 84.37
C LEU A 181 42.38 3.58 84.19
N GLN A 182 42.75 3.20 82.96
CA GLN A 182 44.09 2.68 82.65
C GLN A 182 45.18 3.73 82.89
N VAL A 183 44.96 4.98 82.49
CA VAL A 183 45.90 6.09 82.70
C VAL A 183 46.01 6.42 84.20
N GLU A 184 44.90 6.45 84.93
CA GLU A 184 44.87 6.69 86.37
C GLU A 184 45.57 5.58 87.17
N SER A 185 45.38 4.32 86.79
CA SER A 185 45.99 3.17 87.48
C SER A 185 47.50 3.01 87.22
N ILE A 186 47.99 3.39 86.04
CA ILE A 186 49.45 3.46 85.78
C ILE A 186 50.07 4.69 86.49
N GLY A 187 49.32 5.80 86.56
CA GLY A 187 49.74 7.06 87.15
C GLY A 187 50.52 7.93 86.17
N SER A 188 50.26 9.25 86.19
CA SER A 188 50.84 10.22 85.25
C SER A 188 52.37 10.25 85.30
N SER A 189 52.95 10.07 86.49
CA SER A 189 54.40 10.01 86.71
C SER A 189 55.05 8.78 86.06
N THR A 190 54.38 7.63 86.05
CA THR A 190 54.88 6.39 85.43
C THR A 190 54.79 6.48 83.91
N ILE A 191 53.72 7.06 83.36
CA ILE A 191 53.61 7.31 81.91
C ILE A 191 54.68 8.31 81.46
N GLN A 192 54.91 9.37 82.24
CA GLN A 192 56.00 10.32 81.99
C GLN A 192 57.36 9.62 82.02
N ALA A 193 57.61 8.77 83.03
CA ALA A 193 58.84 8.01 83.14
C ALA A 193 59.03 7.02 81.97
N ILE A 194 57.99 6.33 81.52
CA ILE A 194 58.05 5.44 80.34
C ILE A 194 58.32 6.24 79.07
N ALA A 195 57.70 7.41 78.91
CA ALA A 195 57.95 8.30 77.77
C ALA A 195 59.37 8.90 77.77
N THR A 196 59.95 9.21 78.94
CA THR A 196 61.34 9.69 79.08
C THR A 196 62.37 8.56 79.12
N SER A 197 61.97 7.32 79.37
CA SER A 197 62.88 6.17 79.46
C SER A 197 63.60 5.89 78.14
N GLY A 198 62.97 6.13 76.97
CA GLY A 198 63.63 5.99 75.67
C GLY A 198 64.79 6.97 75.48
N PRO A 199 64.54 8.30 75.60
CA PRO A 199 65.59 9.32 75.58
C PRO A 199 66.66 9.11 76.66
N ASP A 200 66.27 8.84 77.91
CA ASP A 200 67.22 8.70 79.03
C ASP A 200 68.10 7.45 78.90
N THR A 201 67.58 6.34 78.37
CA THR A 201 68.40 5.13 78.11
C THR A 201 69.33 5.32 76.91
N GLN A 202 68.87 5.99 75.84
CA GLN A 202 69.73 6.35 74.70
C GLN A 202 70.85 7.33 75.10
N VAL A 203 70.57 8.30 75.97
CA VAL A 203 71.58 9.23 76.52
C VAL A 203 72.61 8.50 77.38
N LYS A 204 72.17 7.57 78.25
CA LYS A 204 73.09 6.73 79.06
C LYS A 204 73.95 5.80 78.20
N LEU A 205 73.43 5.29 77.08
CA LEU A 205 74.17 4.45 76.15
C LEU A 205 75.27 5.24 75.41
N LEU A 206 74.94 6.47 74.98
CA LEU A 206 75.91 7.40 74.36
C LEU A 206 77.02 7.81 75.34
N GLN A 207 76.68 8.00 76.61
CA GLN A 207 77.64 8.30 77.68
C GLN A 207 78.56 7.11 77.99
N ALA A 208 78.07 5.86 77.90
CA ALA A 208 78.86 4.64 78.06
C ALA A 208 79.80 4.33 76.87
N LEU A 209 79.46 4.81 75.67
CA LEU A 209 80.31 4.74 74.47
C LEU A 209 81.36 5.88 74.41
N GLY A 210 81.45 6.73 75.43
CA GLY A 210 82.44 7.80 75.54
C GLY A 210 82.20 8.98 74.58
N LEU A 211 81.02 9.08 73.98
CA LEU A 211 80.68 10.13 73.03
C LEU A 211 79.96 11.27 73.75
N GLN A 212 80.67 12.37 74.02
CA GLN A 212 80.01 13.64 74.36
C GLN A 212 79.23 14.10 73.12
N SER A 213 77.94 14.37 73.29
CA SER A 213 77.03 14.78 72.22
C SER A 213 77.53 16.06 71.55
N MET A 214 78.28 15.92 70.47
CA MET A 214 78.70 17.03 69.64
C MET A 214 77.61 17.25 68.57
N LEU A 215 76.89 18.37 68.68
CA LEU A 215 75.93 18.83 67.68
C LEU A 215 76.72 19.27 66.44
N VAL A 216 76.83 18.40 65.44
CA VAL A 216 77.42 18.77 64.14
C VAL A 216 76.33 19.42 63.30
N THR A 217 76.36 20.76 63.20
CA THR A 217 75.43 21.54 62.38
C THR A 217 76.07 21.89 61.04
N ASP A 218 75.54 21.32 59.95
CA ASP A 218 75.63 21.93 58.63
C ASP A 218 74.27 22.60 58.34
N GLY A 219 74.30 23.84 57.85
CA GLY A 219 73.31 24.90 58.06
C GLY A 219 71.93 24.73 57.43
N HIS A 220 71.51 23.54 57.01
CA HIS A 220 70.21 23.34 56.38
C HIS A 220 69.39 22.13 56.88
N THR A 221 69.96 21.26 57.71
CA THR A 221 69.21 20.16 58.35
C THR A 221 69.96 19.62 59.57
N PRO A 222 69.43 19.77 60.80
CA PRO A 222 70.09 19.23 61.99
C PRO A 222 70.05 17.68 61.96
N ILE A 223 71.21 17.04 61.76
CA ILE A 223 71.34 15.59 61.88
C ILE A 223 71.36 15.26 63.38
N ASN A 224 70.23 14.79 63.88
CA ASN A 224 70.12 14.36 65.27
C ASN A 224 70.67 12.93 65.41
N LEU A 225 71.92 12.81 65.90
CA LEU A 225 72.59 11.50 66.10
C LEU A 225 71.82 10.56 67.05
N MET A 226 70.82 11.07 67.78
CA MET A 226 69.87 10.26 68.56
C MET A 226 69.04 9.30 67.69
N GLY A 227 68.72 9.66 66.44
CA GLY A 227 67.87 8.85 65.56
C GLY A 227 68.61 7.78 64.74
N PHE A 228 69.94 7.83 64.68
CA PHE A 228 70.72 6.97 63.79
C PHE A 228 70.89 5.53 64.33
N GLY A 229 70.84 5.35 65.65
CA GLY A 229 71.02 4.05 66.29
C GLY A 229 69.88 3.04 66.08
N GLN A 230 68.64 3.52 65.85
CA GLN A 230 67.47 2.64 65.68
C GLN A 230 67.40 2.01 64.27
N GLY A 231 68.05 2.61 63.27
CA GLY A 231 68.07 2.10 61.89
C GLY A 231 69.10 0.97 61.66
N LEU A 232 70.09 0.85 62.54
CA LEU A 232 71.19 -0.12 62.43
C LEU A 232 70.97 -1.40 63.25
N LEU A 233 69.99 -1.40 64.15
CA LEU A 233 69.67 -2.53 65.03
C LEU A 233 68.18 -2.87 64.94
N GLY A 234 67.82 -3.80 64.04
CA GLY A 234 66.59 -4.58 64.21
C GLY A 234 65.53 -4.50 63.11
N GLY A 235 65.92 -4.59 61.83
CA GLY A 235 65.01 -4.89 60.72
C GLY A 235 64.76 -6.39 60.55
N LEU A 236 64.07 -7.04 61.50
CA LEU A 236 63.57 -8.42 61.37
C LEU A 236 62.30 -8.58 62.23
N THR A 237 61.11 -8.50 61.61
CA THR A 237 59.95 -9.41 61.78
C THR A 237 58.68 -8.88 61.07
N ALA A 238 58.31 -9.60 60.00
CA ALA A 238 56.99 -10.18 59.74
C ALA A 238 55.72 -9.32 59.50
N ASN A 239 55.16 -9.52 58.29
CA ASN A 239 53.86 -10.18 58.03
C ASN A 239 52.68 -9.36 57.46
N THR A 240 52.18 -9.91 56.34
CA THR A 240 50.78 -10.09 55.88
C THR A 240 49.78 -8.94 55.76
N SER A 241 49.24 -8.91 54.53
CA SER A 241 47.82 -8.78 54.15
C SER A 241 47.15 -7.43 54.36
N ARG A 242 46.71 -6.82 53.25
CA ARG A 242 45.27 -6.68 52.95
C ARG A 242 44.99 -6.05 51.59
N ASN A 243 44.18 -6.79 50.84
CA ASN A 243 43.12 -6.37 49.93
C ASN A 243 42.63 -4.91 50.11
N ALA A 244 42.57 -4.13 49.01
CA ALA A 244 41.69 -2.97 48.87
C ALA A 244 41.48 -2.66 47.37
N GLY A 245 40.21 -2.57 46.97
CA GLY A 245 39.78 -2.47 45.59
C GLY A 245 39.99 -1.10 44.94
N ALA A 246 39.83 -1.08 43.62
CA ALA A 246 39.57 0.13 42.86
C ALA A 246 38.69 -0.22 41.65
N SER A 247 37.43 0.17 41.79
CA SER A 247 36.42 0.31 40.74
C SER A 247 36.96 1.04 39.51
N ARG A 248 36.71 0.49 38.31
CA ARG A 248 36.61 1.28 37.08
C ARG A 248 35.37 0.85 36.29
N ASN A 249 34.37 1.69 36.48
CA ASN A 249 33.26 1.94 35.59
C ASN A 249 33.75 2.39 34.20
N THR A 250 32.98 2.01 33.18
CA THR A 250 32.70 2.65 31.87
C THR A 250 32.97 1.77 30.65
N SER A 251 31.89 1.29 30.02
CA SER A 251 31.68 1.45 28.57
C SER A 251 30.25 1.05 28.20
N ASN A 252 29.46 2.09 27.92
CA ASN A 252 28.24 2.05 27.11
C ASN A 252 28.48 1.28 25.80
N GLY A 253 27.54 0.41 25.45
CA GLY A 253 27.44 -0.20 24.13
C GLY A 253 25.98 -0.47 23.80
N TYR A 254 25.28 0.57 23.33
CA TYR A 254 23.99 0.44 22.65
C TYR A 254 24.22 -0.36 21.35
N GLN A 255 23.61 -1.54 21.24
CA GLN A 255 23.44 -2.22 19.96
C GLN A 255 22.28 -1.56 19.21
N VAL A 256 22.62 -0.87 18.13
CA VAL A 256 21.70 -0.54 17.04
C VAL A 256 21.58 -1.81 16.21
N VAL A 257 20.37 -2.36 16.12
CA VAL A 257 20.03 -3.43 15.18
C VAL A 257 19.78 -2.77 13.84
N GLU A 258 20.59 -3.15 12.86
CA GLU A 258 20.51 -2.77 11.45
C GLU A 258 19.23 -3.30 10.80
N ASN A 259 18.72 -2.50 9.86
CA ASN A 259 17.65 -2.85 8.95
C ASN A 259 18.13 -3.90 7.93
N GLU A 260 17.26 -4.87 7.64
CA GLU A 260 16.79 -5.25 6.29
C GLU A 260 15.35 -5.75 6.40
#